data_AF-A0A7L0P0G2-F1
#
_entry.id   AF-A0A7L0P0G2-F1
#
_cell.length_a   1.000
_cell.length_b   1.000
_cell.length_c   1.000
_cell.angle_alpha   90.00
_cell.angle_beta   90.00
_cell.angle_gamma   90.00
#
_symmetry.space_group_name_H-M   'P 1'
#
loop_
_entity.id
_entity.type
_entity.pdbx_description
1 polymer ?
#
loop_
_entity_poly.entity_id
_entity_poly.type
_entity_poly.pdbx_seq_one_letter_code
_entity_poly.pdbx_strand_id
1 'polypeptide(L)'
;PSTHLWLSFFAVAWGSYFDYLVEWNKYIDNERIMTISYEELKEDQIQGMKKISAFFGFSLCEEDYSRIAKKTSFTSMKEKS
;
A
#
# COMPACT_ATOMS: atom_id res chain seq x y z
N PRO A 1 -5.59 21.32 -35.32
CA PRO A 1 -6.32 21.87 -34.14
C PRO A 1 -7.07 20.82 -33.29
N SER A 2 -7.12 19.54 -33.68
CA SER A 2 -8.00 18.54 -33.03
C SER A 2 -7.26 17.39 -32.33
N THR A 3 -5.93 17.34 -32.39
CA THR A 3 -5.10 16.27 -31.81
C THR A 3 -4.64 16.55 -30.37
N HIS A 4 -4.70 17.81 -29.93
CA HIS A 4 -4.27 18.21 -28.57
C HIS A 4 -5.31 17.97 -27.48
N LEU A 5 -6.60 17.88 -27.82
CA LEU A 5 -7.70 17.67 -26.85
C LEU A 5 -7.85 16.22 -26.37
N TRP A 6 -7.34 15.25 -27.13
CA TRP A 6 -7.41 13.82 -26.76
C TRP A 6 -6.32 13.42 -25.75
N LEU A 7 -5.18 14.12 -25.76
CA LEU A 7 -4.07 13.84 -24.84
C LEU A 7 -4.39 14.26 -23.39
N SER A 8 -5.25 15.25 -23.19
CA SER A 8 -5.69 15.66 -21.85
C SER A 8 -6.64 14.67 -21.18
N PHE A 9 -7.22 13.70 -21.92
CA PHE A 9 -8.07 12.66 -21.33
C PHE A 9 -7.30 11.44 -20.80
N PHE A 10 -6.06 11.23 -21.23
CA PHE A 10 -5.18 10.18 -20.70
C PHE A 10 -4.21 10.68 -19.63
N ALA A 11 -4.16 11.99 -19.39
CA ALA A 11 -3.38 12.59 -18.32
C ALA A 11 -4.10 12.39 -16.97
N VAL A 12 -3.81 11.27 -16.30
CA VAL A 12 -4.14 11.10 -14.88
C VAL A 12 -3.29 12.07 -14.06
N ALA A 13 -3.84 12.62 -12.98
CA ALA A 13 -3.18 13.66 -12.15
C ALA A 13 -1.77 13.30 -11.62
N TRP A 14 -1.39 12.01 -11.67
CA TRP A 14 -0.12 11.49 -11.17
C TRP A 14 0.69 10.70 -12.22
N GLY A 15 0.35 10.84 -13.50
CA GLY A 15 1.06 10.17 -14.60
C GLY A 15 0.78 8.67 -14.68
N SER A 16 1.72 7.94 -15.27
CA SER A 16 1.62 6.48 -15.51
C SER A 16 1.91 5.69 -14.24
N TYR A 17 1.02 4.76 -13.91
CA TYR A 17 1.22 3.80 -12.81
C TYR A 17 2.48 2.94 -13.01
N PHE A 18 2.79 2.54 -14.24
CA PHE A 18 3.97 1.72 -14.53
C PHE A 18 5.27 2.49 -14.30
N ASP A 19 5.30 3.77 -14.67
CA ASP A 19 6.49 4.61 -14.46
C ASP A 19 6.76 4.76 -12.95
N TYR A 20 5.69 4.90 -12.15
CA TYR A 20 5.80 4.92 -10.69
C TYR A 20 6.37 3.61 -10.13
N LEU A 21 5.89 2.44 -10.59
CA LEU A 21 6.42 1.15 -10.16
C LEU A 21 7.90 0.98 -10.52
N VAL A 22 8.30 1.36 -11.75
CA VAL A 22 9.69 1.29 -12.20
C VAL A 22 10.60 2.19 -11.36
N GLU A 23 10.13 3.39 -11.02
CA GLU A 23 10.88 4.32 -10.16
C GLU A 23 11.07 3.76 -8.75
N TRP A 24 10.02 3.20 -8.14
CA TRP A 24 10.09 2.61 -6.81
C TRP A 24 10.90 1.32 -6.75
N ASN A 25 10.92 0.54 -7.84
CA ASN A 25 11.72 -0.68 -7.93
C ASN A 25 13.22 -0.42 -7.73
N LYS A 26 13.71 0.80 -8.01
CA LYS A 26 15.11 1.19 -7.75
C LYS A 26 15.49 1.14 -6.27
N TYR A 27 14.50 1.15 -5.38
CA TYR A 27 14.67 1.20 -3.93
C TYR A 27 14.31 -0.10 -3.22
N ILE A 28 14.07 -1.18 -3.96
CA ILE A 28 13.60 -2.46 -3.38
C ILE A 28 14.59 -3.07 -2.39
N ASP A 29 15.90 -2.81 -2.57
CA ASP A 29 16.97 -3.28 -1.69
C ASP A 29 17.35 -2.25 -0.60
N ASN A 30 16.64 -1.12 -0.49
CA ASN A 30 16.92 -0.11 0.53
C ASN A 30 16.30 -0.51 1.87
N GLU A 31 17.12 -0.76 2.89
CA GLU A 31 16.68 -1.15 4.24
C GLU A 31 15.73 -0.16 4.92
N ARG A 32 15.65 1.09 4.46
CA ARG A 32 14.72 2.12 4.97
C ARG A 32 13.40 2.18 4.20
N ILE A 33 13.19 1.29 3.23
CA ILE A 33 11.98 1.19 2.42
C ILE A 33 11.46 -0.23 2.49
N MET A 34 10.17 -0.39 2.79
CA MET A 34 9.51 -1.68 2.78
C MET A 34 8.45 -1.70 1.69
N THR A 35 8.59 -2.64 0.76
CA THR A 35 7.58 -2.93 -0.24
C THR A 35 6.57 -3.92 0.33
N ILE A 36 5.29 -3.59 0.18
CA ILE A 36 4.17 -4.49 0.49
C ILE A 36 3.06 -4.26 -0.53
N SER A 37 2.49 -5.34 -1.05
CA SER A 37 1.38 -5.28 -2.00
C SER A 37 0.01 -5.25 -1.29
N TYR A 38 -1.01 -4.79 -2.01
CA TYR A 38 -2.38 -4.82 -1.52
C TYR A 38 -2.88 -6.27 -1.37
N GLU A 39 -2.51 -7.14 -2.30
CA GLU A 39 -2.87 -8.55 -2.34
C GLU A 39 -2.33 -9.29 -1.12
N GLU A 40 -1.06 -9.06 -0.73
CA GLU A 40 -0.50 -9.63 0.51
C GLU A 40 -1.29 -9.23 1.76
N LEU A 41 -1.67 -7.95 1.87
CA LEU A 41 -2.47 -7.46 3.01
C LEU A 41 -3.90 -8.02 3.01
N LYS A 42 -4.45 -8.29 1.83
CA LYS A 42 -5.79 -8.85 1.67
C LYS A 42 -5.83 -10.35 1.95
N GLU A 43 -4.80 -11.08 1.55
CA GLU A 43 -4.68 -12.53 1.73
C GLU A 43 -4.39 -12.89 3.20
N ASP A 44 -3.39 -12.24 3.81
CA ASP A 44 -3.08 -12.41 5.22
C ASP A 44 -2.71 -11.07 5.87
N GLN A 45 -3.74 -10.41 6.40
CA GLN A 45 -3.60 -9.12 7.05
C GLN A 45 -2.71 -9.16 8.30
N ILE A 46 -2.75 -10.26 9.06
CA ILE A 46 -1.96 -10.40 10.29
C ILE A 46 -0.48 -10.55 9.94
N GLN A 47 -0.15 -11.37 8.95
CA GLN A 47 1.22 -11.53 8.48
C GLN A 47 1.75 -10.24 7.87
N GLY A 48 0.93 -9.50 7.12
CA GLY A 48 1.28 -8.16 6.64
C GLY A 48 1.61 -7.19 7.78
N MET A 49 0.81 -7.20 8.86
CA MET A 49 1.10 -6.39 10.06
C MET A 49 2.38 -6.80 10.78
N LYS A 50 2.68 -8.11 10.82
CA LYS A 50 3.95 -8.61 11.38
C LYS A 50 5.16 -8.12 10.59
N LYS A 51 5.07 -8.06 9.25
CA LYS A 51 6.10 -7.45 8.41
C LYS A 51 6.26 -5.95 8.72
N ILE A 52 5.15 -5.22 8.81
CA ILE A 52 5.14 -3.78 9.13
C ILE A 52 5.74 -3.50 10.52
N SER A 53 5.34 -4.25 11.55
CA SER A 53 5.84 -4.07 12.92
C SER A 53 7.33 -4.36 12.99
N ALA A 54 7.80 -5.44 12.37
CA ALA A 54 9.22 -5.79 12.30
C ALA A 54 10.04 -4.69 11.62
N PHE A 55 9.56 -4.13 10.50
CA PHE A 55 10.23 -3.05 9.78
C PHE A 55 10.41 -1.79 10.62
N PHE A 56 9.40 -1.41 11.42
CA PHE A 56 9.50 -0.27 12.33
C PHE A 56 10.17 -0.60 13.69
N GLY A 57 10.56 -1.86 13.92
CA GLY A 57 11.14 -2.31 15.19
C GLY A 57 10.14 -2.38 16.36
N PHE A 58 8.85 -2.49 16.08
CA PHE A 58 7.82 -2.65 17.10
C PHE A 58 7.67 -4.11 17.54
N SER A 59 7.54 -4.31 18.85
CA SER A 59 7.18 -5.60 19.45
C SER A 59 5.74 -5.54 19.96
N LEU A 60 4.86 -6.32 19.34
CA LEU A 60 3.43 -6.40 19.67
C LEU A 60 3.07 -7.83 20.09
N CYS A 61 2.07 -7.98 20.95
CA CYS A 61 1.53 -9.30 21.28
C CYS A 61 0.50 -9.78 20.23
N GLU A 62 0.18 -11.08 20.23
CA GLU A 62 -0.79 -11.65 19.28
C GLU A 62 -2.19 -11.01 19.37
N GLU A 63 -2.60 -10.60 20.57
CA GLU A 63 -3.87 -9.92 20.81
C GLU A 63 -3.92 -8.53 20.14
N ASP A 64 -2.78 -7.84 20.09
CA ASP A 64 -2.66 -6.54 19.42
C ASP A 64 -2.85 -6.68 17.92
N TYR A 65 -2.26 -7.69 17.29
CA TYR A 65 -2.44 -7.92 15.85
C TYR A 65 -3.91 -8.16 15.50
N SER A 66 -4.61 -9.01 16.28
CA SER A 66 -6.04 -9.25 16.09
C SER A 66 -6.87 -7.97 16.24
N ARG A 67 -6.55 -7.16 17.26
CA ARG A 67 -7.21 -5.89 17.52
C ARG A 67 -7.01 -4.88 16.40
N ILE A 68 -5.79 -4.76 15.88
CA ILE A 68 -5.48 -3.86 14.77
C ILE A 68 -6.19 -4.35 13.50
N ALA A 69 -6.09 -5.63 13.16
CA ALA A 69 -6.77 -6.21 12.00
C ALA A 69 -8.27 -5.97 11.97
N LYS A 70 -8.94 -6.11 13.13
CA LYS A 70 -10.35 -5.75 13.24
C LYS A 70 -10.59 -4.28 12.90
N LYS A 71 -9.79 -3.36 13.46
CA LYS A 71 -9.93 -1.91 13.24
C LYS A 71 -9.61 -1.48 11.81
N THR A 72 -8.68 -2.16 11.16
CA THR A 72 -8.25 -1.90 9.77
C THR A 72 -8.97 -2.80 8.76
N SER A 73 -10.01 -3.52 9.18
CA SER A 73 -10.86 -4.27 8.27
C SER A 73 -11.63 -3.32 7.34
N PHE A 74 -11.93 -3.78 6.13
CA PHE A 74 -12.66 -2.96 5.16
C PHE A 74 -14.00 -2.47 5.72
N THR A 75 -14.75 -3.36 6.39
CA THR A 75 -16.02 -3.01 7.03
C THR A 75 -15.85 -1.90 8.07
N SER A 76 -14.91 -2.07 9.01
CA SER A 76 -14.68 -1.08 10.08
C SER A 76 -14.16 0.27 9.57
N MET A 77 -13.39 0.29 8.47
CA MET A 77 -12.91 1.53 7.86
C MET A 77 -14.03 2.23 7.06
N LYS A 78 -14.83 1.46 6.33
CA LYS A 78 -15.96 1.99 5.54
C LYS A 78 -17.04 2.63 6.42
N GLU A 79 -17.33 2.05 7.57
CA GLU A 79 -18.29 2.62 8.54
C GLU A 79 -17.84 3.95 9.15
N LYS A 80 -16.56 4.31 9.00
CA LYS A 80 -15.95 5.54 9.55
C LYS A 80 -15.62 6.59 8.48
N SER A 81 -16.01 6.34 7.22
CA SER A 81 -15.84 7.28 6.10
C SER A 81 -17.09 8.11 5.91
#